data_AF-A0A942EJD6-F1
#
_entry.id   AF-A0A942EJD6-F1
#
_cell.length_a   1.000
_cell.length_b   1.000
_cell.length_c   1.000
_cell.angle_alpha   90.00
_cell.angle_beta   90.00
_cell.angle_gamma   90.00
#
_symmetry.space_group_name_H-M   'P 1'
#
loop_
_entity.id
_entity.type
_entity.pdbx_description
1 polymer ?
#
loop_
_entity_poly.entity_id
_entity_poly.type
_entity_poly.pdbx_seq_one_letter_code
_entity_poly.pdbx_strand_id
1 'polypeptide(L)'
;MFGCKRFSKPLRKFIALILTFSLLFSTVGSSYASAFVEAGDRSLRNLTPALVSDNINRPKDYGSPEIAPPSDLPDRPGNAKIEIPSKRTAYSQRFLNPDGSFTEEIFLEPRFYKSGPKWLPIENDLIPINENGFKLKNKANSFDVSFGDGASVRFGINGGWLTLQPVGARKAAGRPDRNNIRYDNVYDSVYIEYTVLGNRLKEDIVLERPVDRNIFSFELKTGNLQLKETSGHFVLTNPQGETVAYFVKPFMVDAQGHVKVE
;
A
#
# COMPACT_ATOMS: atom_id res chain seq x y z
N MET A 1 -54.20 22.03 -43.44
CA MET A 1 -53.27 20.88 -43.52
C MET A 1 -51.86 21.44 -43.68
N PHE A 2 -50.95 21.00 -42.81
CA PHE A 2 -49.49 21.17 -42.78
C PHE A 2 -48.88 22.58 -42.77
N GLY A 3 -48.39 22.97 -41.59
CA GLY A 3 -47.27 23.90 -41.44
C GLY A 3 -45.95 23.15 -41.37
N CYS A 4 -44.84 23.83 -41.68
CA CYS A 4 -43.52 23.44 -41.16
C CYS A 4 -42.63 24.67 -41.01
N LYS A 5 -42.03 24.80 -39.82
CA LYS A 5 -41.23 25.92 -39.34
C LYS A 5 -39.79 25.82 -39.85
N ARG A 6 -39.21 26.98 -40.15
CA ARG A 6 -37.79 27.21 -40.42
C ARG A 6 -37.10 27.59 -39.11
N PHE A 7 -36.04 26.89 -38.70
CA PHE A 7 -35.03 27.43 -37.79
C PHE A 7 -33.71 26.71 -38.03
N SER A 8 -32.73 27.44 -38.57
CA SER A 8 -31.33 27.05 -38.63
C SER A 8 -30.61 27.58 -37.38
N LYS A 9 -29.74 26.76 -36.78
CA LYS A 9 -28.60 27.24 -35.99
C LYS A 9 -27.40 26.29 -36.18
N PRO A 10 -26.16 26.82 -36.27
CA PRO A 10 -24.94 26.02 -36.34
C PRO A 10 -24.39 25.78 -34.93
N LEU A 11 -23.76 24.63 -34.66
CA LEU A 11 -23.04 24.46 -33.39
C LEU A 11 -21.79 23.59 -33.49
N ARG A 12 -20.67 24.33 -33.43
CA ARG A 12 -19.36 24.07 -32.80
C ARG A 12 -18.95 22.63 -32.48
N LYS A 13 -17.79 22.25 -33.03
CA LYS A 13 -16.95 21.13 -32.60
C LYS A 13 -16.67 21.23 -31.10
N PHE A 14 -17.01 20.21 -30.32
CA PHE A 14 -16.58 20.05 -28.94
C PHE A 14 -15.62 18.86 -28.87
N ILE A 15 -14.41 19.14 -28.36
CA ILE A 15 -13.39 18.14 -28.04
C ILE A 15 -13.85 17.45 -26.75
N ALA A 16 -13.93 16.11 -26.79
CA ALA A 16 -14.36 15.28 -25.68
C ALA A 16 -13.17 14.98 -24.75
N LEU A 17 -13.33 15.30 -23.47
CA LEU A 17 -12.40 14.94 -22.40
C LEU A 17 -12.94 13.69 -21.70
N ILE A 18 -12.12 12.65 -21.63
CA ILE A 18 -12.43 11.37 -20.99
C ILE A 18 -11.64 11.35 -19.67
N LEU A 19 -12.29 10.98 -18.57
CA LEU A 19 -11.69 10.99 -17.23
C LEU A 19 -11.80 9.60 -16.64
N THR A 20 -10.74 9.07 -16.05
CA THR A 20 -10.74 7.82 -15.29
C THR A 20 -10.01 8.11 -13.97
N PHE A 21 -10.60 7.68 -12.87
CA PHE A 21 -10.27 8.02 -11.48
C PHE A 21 -9.62 6.81 -10.81
N SER A 22 -8.59 6.96 -9.98
CA SER A 22 -7.97 5.83 -9.29
C SER A 22 -7.58 6.20 -7.86
N LEU A 23 -8.10 5.50 -6.85
CA LEU A 23 -7.79 5.71 -5.43
C LEU A 23 -6.63 4.80 -5.00
N LEU A 24 -5.58 5.34 -4.37
CA LEU A 24 -4.46 4.53 -3.87
C LEU A 24 -4.44 4.59 -2.33
N PHE A 25 -4.38 3.45 -1.65
CA PHE A 25 -4.19 3.33 -0.21
C PHE A 25 -2.78 2.87 0.09
N SER A 26 -1.93 3.59 0.82
CA SER A 26 -0.62 3.02 1.22
C SER A 26 -0.54 2.82 2.73
N THR A 27 0.14 1.76 3.17
CA THR A 27 0.51 1.57 4.58
C THR A 27 1.76 2.39 4.89
N VAL A 28 1.82 2.95 6.10
CA VAL A 28 3.03 3.62 6.61
C VAL A 28 3.94 2.53 7.18
N GLY A 29 5.14 2.37 6.62
CA GLY A 29 6.18 1.58 7.27
C GLY A 29 6.63 2.28 8.56
N SER A 30 6.82 1.52 9.64
CA SER A 30 7.20 2.02 10.98
C SER A 30 8.55 2.76 11.06
N SER A 31 9.22 3.03 9.94
CA SER A 31 10.50 3.72 9.85
C SER A 31 10.41 5.22 9.54
N TYR A 32 9.22 5.79 9.30
CA TYR A 32 9.07 7.23 9.05
C TYR A 32 8.75 8.08 10.29
N ALA A 33 8.38 7.46 11.42
CA ALA A 33 8.04 8.20 12.64
C ALA A 33 9.27 8.82 13.33
N SER A 34 10.44 8.21 13.20
CA SER A 34 11.66 8.65 13.87
C SER A 34 12.41 9.77 13.14
N ALA A 35 12.27 9.90 11.83
CA ALA A 35 13.01 10.90 11.05
C ALA A 35 12.49 12.34 11.20
N PHE A 36 11.25 12.54 11.68
CA PHE A 36 10.67 13.88 11.83
C PHE A 36 10.91 14.51 13.21
N VAL A 37 11.31 13.71 14.21
CA VAL A 37 11.56 14.18 15.58
C VAL A 37 13.01 14.69 15.76
N GLU A 38 13.96 14.19 14.96
CA GLU A 38 15.39 14.40 15.19
C GLU A 38 15.99 15.63 14.47
N ALA A 39 15.20 16.35 13.66
CA ALA A 39 15.65 17.58 12.97
C ALA A 39 15.61 18.84 13.85
N GLY A 40 15.38 18.68 15.16
CA GLY A 40 15.01 19.75 16.08
C GLY A 40 15.81 19.83 17.37
N ASP A 41 17.11 19.52 17.37
CA ASP A 41 17.98 20.10 18.41
C ASP A 41 19.42 20.31 17.91
N ARG A 42 19.97 21.47 18.27
CA ARG A 42 21.23 22.02 17.74
C ARG A 42 22.43 21.52 18.55
N SER A 43 23.59 21.69 17.91
CA SER A 43 24.87 22.08 18.52
C SER A 43 25.89 20.96 18.82
N LEU A 44 26.63 20.56 17.77
CA LEU A 44 27.99 20.02 17.92
C LEU A 44 29.00 21.07 17.45
N ARG A 45 29.33 22.01 18.34
CA ARG A 45 30.54 22.83 18.24
C ARG A 45 31.16 22.94 19.63
N ASN A 46 32.15 22.08 19.87
CA ASN A 46 33.34 22.27 20.72
C ASN A 46 33.78 20.94 21.31
N LEU A 47 34.67 20.22 20.63
CA LEU A 47 35.54 19.25 21.26
C LEU A 47 36.94 19.41 20.64
N THR A 48 37.77 20.19 21.32
CA THR A 48 39.24 20.15 21.17
C THR A 48 39.74 18.78 21.61
N PRO A 49 40.73 18.17 20.91
CA PRO A 49 41.26 16.88 21.31
C PRO A 49 42.16 17.04 22.54
N ALA A 50 41.68 16.60 23.70
CA ALA A 50 42.56 16.31 24.83
C ALA A 50 43.27 14.98 24.56
N LEU A 51 44.60 14.97 24.63
CA LEU A 51 45.42 13.78 24.54
C LEU A 51 45.03 12.82 25.69
N VAL A 52 44.40 11.70 25.35
CA VAL A 52 44.07 10.63 26.28
C VAL A 52 45.34 9.80 26.53
N SER A 53 45.69 9.62 27.80
CA SER A 53 46.84 8.84 28.25
C SER A 53 46.70 7.34 27.94
N ASP A 54 47.82 6.69 27.58
CA ASP A 54 48.01 5.28 27.18
C ASP A 54 47.72 4.19 28.26
N ASN A 55 46.71 4.37 29.10
CA ASN A 55 46.42 3.41 30.20
C ASN A 55 45.27 2.41 29.93
N ILE A 56 44.93 2.13 28.66
CA ILE A 56 43.79 1.27 28.29
C ILE A 56 44.17 -0.21 28.04
N ASN A 57 45.18 -0.74 28.75
CA ASN A 57 45.51 -2.17 28.69
C ASN A 57 45.51 -2.80 30.09
N ARG A 58 44.34 -2.85 30.72
CA ARG A 58 44.07 -3.72 31.87
C ARG A 58 43.11 -4.85 31.46
N PRO A 59 43.46 -6.14 31.62
CA PRO A 59 42.65 -7.28 31.16
C PRO A 59 41.30 -7.53 31.87
N LYS A 60 40.76 -6.56 32.63
CA LYS A 60 39.57 -6.76 33.49
C LYS A 60 38.28 -6.09 33.02
N ASP A 61 38.30 -5.32 31.93
CA ASP A 61 37.13 -4.61 31.39
C ASP A 61 36.58 -5.21 30.09
N TYR A 62 36.88 -6.48 29.79
CA TYR A 62 36.07 -7.20 28.82
C TYR A 62 34.74 -7.55 29.50
N GLY A 63 33.73 -6.69 29.33
CA GLY A 63 32.35 -7.07 29.59
C GLY A 63 32.08 -8.45 28.96
N SER A 64 31.24 -9.26 29.61
CA SER A 64 30.84 -10.56 29.08
C SER A 64 30.52 -10.40 27.58
N PRO A 65 31.15 -11.17 26.68
CA PRO A 65 30.91 -11.00 25.26
C PRO A 65 29.42 -11.11 25.04
N GLU A 66 28.82 -10.07 24.44
CA GLU A 66 27.45 -10.15 23.95
C GLU A 66 27.47 -11.25 22.90
N ILE A 67 27.05 -12.45 23.30
CA ILE A 67 27.01 -13.61 22.41
C ILE A 67 26.00 -13.25 21.34
N ALA A 68 26.50 -13.07 20.11
CA ALA A 68 25.63 -12.82 18.97
C ALA A 68 24.54 -13.91 18.96
N PRO A 69 23.27 -13.55 18.73
CA PRO A 69 22.20 -14.54 18.66
C PRO A 69 22.58 -15.62 17.62
N PRO A 70 22.15 -16.88 17.83
CA PRO A 70 22.49 -17.98 16.93
C PRO A 70 22.30 -17.58 15.47
N SER A 71 23.39 -17.61 14.70
CA SER A 71 23.36 -17.28 13.29
C SER A 71 22.65 -18.40 12.55
N ASP A 72 21.78 -18.05 11.59
CA ASP A 72 21.26 -19.00 10.60
C ASP A 72 22.26 -19.24 9.46
N LEU A 73 23.48 -18.71 9.57
CA LEU A 73 24.58 -19.04 8.69
C LEU A 73 25.11 -20.44 9.01
N PRO A 74 25.37 -21.28 7.98
CA PRO A 74 26.09 -22.52 8.17
C PRO A 74 27.56 -22.25 8.53
N ASP A 75 28.20 -23.20 9.23
CA ASP A 75 29.62 -23.11 9.63
C ASP A 75 30.58 -22.97 8.44
N ARG A 76 30.16 -23.44 7.25
CA ARG A 76 30.90 -23.32 6.00
C ARG A 76 29.94 -23.18 4.81
N PRO A 77 30.32 -22.45 3.74
CA PRO A 77 29.57 -22.43 2.50
C PRO A 77 29.38 -23.84 1.93
N GLY A 78 28.17 -24.14 1.46
CA GLY A 78 27.87 -25.39 0.75
C GLY A 78 28.17 -25.31 -0.74
N ASN A 79 27.76 -26.32 -1.51
CA ASN A 79 28.00 -26.36 -2.96
C ASN A 79 26.92 -25.61 -3.77
N ALA A 80 25.91 -25.03 -3.11
CA ALA A 80 24.80 -24.34 -3.74
C ALA A 80 24.53 -23.01 -3.04
N LYS A 81 23.91 -22.07 -3.77
CA LYS A 81 23.38 -20.82 -3.23
C LYS A 81 22.26 -21.17 -2.23
N ILE A 82 22.38 -20.70 -0.99
CA ILE A 82 21.42 -20.96 0.09
C ILE A 82 20.86 -19.64 0.60
N GLU A 83 19.54 -19.53 0.75
CA GLU A 83 18.90 -18.34 1.33
C GLU A 83 19.17 -18.28 2.84
N ILE A 84 19.28 -17.06 3.38
CA ILE A 84 19.44 -16.77 4.80
C ILE A 84 18.17 -16.04 5.29
N PRO A 85 17.10 -16.77 5.69
CA PRO A 85 15.79 -16.16 5.94
C PRO A 85 15.78 -15.16 7.09
N SER A 86 16.70 -15.24 8.07
CA SER A 86 16.80 -14.25 9.15
C SER A 86 17.17 -12.85 8.64
N LYS A 87 17.76 -12.77 7.44
CA LYS A 87 18.18 -11.54 6.79
C LYS A 87 17.14 -10.97 5.84
N ARG A 88 15.95 -11.59 5.72
CA ARG A 88 14.85 -11.00 4.97
C ARG A 88 14.48 -9.64 5.55
N THR A 89 14.18 -8.71 4.66
CA THR A 89 13.45 -7.48 4.95
C THR A 89 12.17 -7.49 4.13
N ALA A 90 11.32 -6.46 4.25
CA ALA A 90 10.17 -6.34 3.35
C ALA A 90 10.60 -6.26 1.87
N TYR A 91 11.78 -5.70 1.59
CA TYR A 91 12.27 -5.34 0.26
C TYR A 91 13.49 -6.14 -0.17
N SER A 92 13.93 -7.12 0.60
CA SER A 92 15.14 -7.85 0.24
C SER A 92 15.24 -9.24 0.84
N GLN A 93 16.05 -10.07 0.18
CA GLN A 93 16.47 -11.38 0.66
C GLN A 93 17.96 -11.56 0.38
N ARG A 94 18.63 -12.29 1.28
CA ARG A 94 20.07 -12.55 1.20
C ARG A 94 20.34 -14.03 1.01
N PHE A 95 21.40 -14.31 0.26
CA PHE A 95 21.89 -15.66 0.04
C PHE A 95 23.38 -15.75 0.34
N LEU A 96 23.81 -16.90 0.87
CA LEU A 96 25.21 -17.34 0.92
C LEU A 96 25.52 -18.10 -0.37
N ASN A 97 26.54 -17.65 -1.10
CA ASN A 97 27.02 -18.31 -2.31
C ASN A 97 28.05 -19.40 -1.97
N PRO A 98 28.32 -20.37 -2.86
CA PRO A 98 29.29 -21.44 -2.63
C PRO A 98 30.72 -20.97 -2.37
N ASP A 99 31.11 -19.80 -2.89
CA ASP A 99 32.42 -19.19 -2.70
C ASP A 99 32.54 -18.39 -1.38
N GLY A 100 31.49 -18.40 -0.54
CA GLY A 100 31.44 -17.67 0.72
C GLY A 100 31.03 -16.20 0.58
N SER A 101 30.83 -15.69 -0.63
CA SER A 101 30.28 -14.35 -0.84
C SER A 101 28.77 -14.30 -0.56
N PHE A 102 28.22 -13.10 -0.40
CA PHE A 102 26.78 -12.89 -0.25
C PHE A 102 26.17 -12.26 -1.49
N THR A 103 24.98 -12.73 -1.85
CA THR A 103 24.11 -12.07 -2.85
C THR A 103 22.93 -11.44 -2.11
N GLU A 104 22.68 -10.14 -2.32
CA GLU A 104 21.44 -9.48 -1.90
C GLU A 104 20.54 -9.27 -3.13
N GLU A 105 19.29 -9.71 -3.04
CA GLU A 105 18.26 -9.36 -4.01
C GLU A 105 17.35 -8.29 -3.40
N ILE A 106 17.25 -7.15 -4.08
CA ILE A 106 16.49 -5.97 -3.62
C ILE A 106 15.30 -5.75 -4.57
N PHE A 107 14.13 -5.48 -4.00
CA PHE A 107 12.87 -5.33 -4.72
C PHE A 107 12.35 -3.89 -4.62
N LEU A 108 11.70 -3.42 -5.69
CA LEU A 108 11.03 -2.11 -5.70
C LEU A 108 9.72 -2.12 -4.89
N GLU A 109 9.06 -3.26 -4.84
CA GLU A 109 7.85 -3.49 -4.04
C GLU A 109 8.13 -4.53 -2.95
N PRO A 110 7.44 -4.46 -1.80
CA PRO A 110 7.69 -5.43 -0.75
C PRO A 110 7.25 -6.82 -1.19
N ARG A 111 8.12 -7.81 -0.97
CA ARG A 111 7.91 -9.23 -1.26
C ARG A 111 7.64 -10.05 -0.01
N PHE A 112 7.93 -9.48 1.16
CA PHE A 112 7.75 -10.12 2.45
C PHE A 112 7.02 -9.19 3.42
N TYR A 113 6.23 -9.79 4.31
CA TYR A 113 5.59 -9.11 5.42
C TYR A 113 6.00 -9.75 6.75
N LYS A 114 5.96 -8.96 7.82
CA LYS A 114 6.35 -9.42 9.15
C LYS A 114 5.14 -10.00 9.88
N SER A 115 5.24 -11.25 10.30
CA SER A 115 4.25 -11.94 11.15
C SER A 115 4.96 -12.44 12.41
N GLY A 116 4.74 -11.74 13.53
CA GLY A 116 5.52 -11.92 14.75
C GLY A 116 7.02 -11.69 14.49
N PRO A 117 7.92 -12.63 14.86
CA PRO A 117 9.35 -12.50 14.61
C PRO A 117 9.77 -12.90 13.18
N LYS A 118 8.86 -13.43 12.35
CA LYS A 118 9.20 -14.04 11.05
C LYS A 118 8.81 -13.15 9.87
N TRP A 119 9.63 -13.22 8.82
CA TRP A 119 9.30 -12.66 7.50
C TRP A 119 8.71 -13.74 6.61
N LEU A 120 7.45 -13.56 6.24
CA LEU A 120 6.70 -14.46 5.37
C LEU A 120 6.51 -13.82 3.98
N PRO A 121 6.46 -14.61 2.90
CA PRO A 121 6.21 -14.07 1.57
C PRO A 121 4.82 -13.44 1.50
N ILE A 122 4.70 -12.35 0.74
CA ILE A 122 3.41 -11.75 0.39
C ILE A 122 2.77 -12.58 -0.73
N GLU A 123 1.52 -12.97 -0.53
CA GLU A 123 0.69 -13.67 -1.51
C GLU A 123 -0.66 -12.94 -1.62
N ASN A 124 -0.81 -12.10 -2.63
CA ASN A 124 -2.01 -11.27 -2.77
C ASN A 124 -3.08 -11.86 -3.69
N ASP A 125 -2.90 -13.09 -4.19
CA ASP A 125 -3.92 -13.77 -4.98
C ASP A 125 -5.24 -13.83 -4.19
N LEU A 126 -6.33 -13.52 -4.88
CA LEU A 126 -7.66 -13.48 -4.30
C LEU A 126 -8.19 -14.90 -4.15
N ILE A 127 -8.57 -15.23 -2.92
CA ILE A 127 -9.13 -16.52 -2.54
C ILE A 127 -10.59 -16.37 -2.12
N PRO A 128 -11.45 -17.35 -2.42
CA PRO A 128 -12.85 -17.31 -2.04
C PRO A 128 -13.03 -17.39 -0.52
N ILE A 129 -13.99 -16.61 -0.01
CA ILE A 129 -14.46 -16.62 1.38
C ILE A 129 -15.99 -16.48 1.40
N ASN A 130 -16.60 -16.70 2.56
CA ASN A 130 -18.02 -16.42 2.77
C ASN A 130 -18.23 -15.84 4.17
N GLU A 131 -17.90 -14.57 4.33
CA GLU A 131 -17.89 -13.89 5.63
C GLU A 131 -18.52 -12.50 5.51
N ASN A 132 -19.58 -12.23 6.28
CA ASN A 132 -20.17 -10.89 6.39
C ASN A 132 -20.53 -10.22 5.04
N GLY A 133 -20.89 -11.00 4.03
CA GLY A 133 -21.22 -10.50 2.68
C GLY A 133 -20.03 -10.29 1.74
N PHE A 134 -18.81 -10.58 2.19
CA PHE A 134 -17.61 -10.62 1.35
C PHE A 134 -17.38 -12.03 0.77
N LYS A 135 -16.91 -12.06 -0.47
CA LYS A 135 -16.77 -13.27 -1.30
C LYS A 135 -15.33 -13.63 -1.63
N LEU A 136 -14.43 -12.65 -1.59
CA LEU A 136 -13.02 -12.83 -1.91
C LEU A 136 -12.16 -12.07 -0.91
N LYS A 137 -10.94 -12.55 -0.66
CA LYS A 137 -9.91 -11.81 0.08
C LYS A 137 -8.51 -12.09 -0.44
N ASN A 138 -7.54 -11.22 -0.16
CA ASN A 138 -6.13 -11.55 -0.41
C ASN A 138 -5.66 -12.68 0.50
N LYS A 139 -4.74 -13.52 0.01
CA LYS A 139 -4.30 -14.74 0.69
C LYS A 139 -3.41 -14.51 1.91
N ALA A 140 -2.36 -13.68 1.79
CA ALA A 140 -1.42 -13.39 2.87
C ALA A 140 -0.67 -12.07 2.66
N ASN A 141 -0.80 -11.14 3.60
CA ASN A 141 -0.06 -9.88 3.67
C ASN A 141 -0.11 -9.33 5.11
N SER A 142 0.57 -8.21 5.37
CA SER A 142 0.46 -7.41 6.62
C SER A 142 -0.90 -6.75 6.84
N PHE A 143 -1.78 -6.81 5.84
CA PHE A 143 -3.14 -6.29 5.87
C PHE A 143 -4.06 -7.24 5.09
N ASP A 144 -5.35 -7.15 5.39
CA ASP A 144 -6.39 -7.92 4.73
C ASP A 144 -7.25 -7.00 3.87
N VAL A 145 -7.64 -7.46 2.68
CA VAL A 145 -8.62 -6.80 1.83
C VAL A 145 -9.65 -7.83 1.44
N SER A 146 -10.92 -7.55 1.76
CA SER A 146 -12.06 -8.40 1.40
C SER A 146 -13.00 -7.67 0.44
N PHE A 147 -13.56 -8.40 -0.51
CA PHE A 147 -14.34 -7.87 -1.63
C PHE A 147 -15.75 -8.47 -1.66
N GLY A 148 -16.76 -7.60 -1.72
CA GLY A 148 -18.19 -7.95 -1.81
C GLY A 148 -18.82 -7.53 -3.13
N ASP A 149 -20.12 -7.73 -3.30
CA ASP A 149 -20.82 -7.24 -4.50
C ASP A 149 -20.90 -5.71 -4.53
N GLY A 150 -21.07 -5.15 -5.73
CA GLY A 150 -21.20 -3.70 -5.94
C GLY A 150 -19.95 -2.92 -5.57
N ALA A 151 -18.78 -3.51 -5.82
CA ALA A 151 -17.47 -2.92 -5.53
C ALA A 151 -17.29 -2.54 -4.04
N SER A 152 -17.97 -3.25 -3.13
CA SER A 152 -17.77 -3.13 -1.69
C SER A 152 -16.41 -3.69 -1.28
N VAL A 153 -15.64 -2.93 -0.51
CA VAL A 153 -14.31 -3.34 -0.04
C VAL A 153 -14.21 -3.15 1.46
N ARG A 154 -13.60 -4.12 2.16
CA ARG A 154 -13.13 -3.95 3.53
C ARG A 154 -11.61 -4.07 3.56
N PHE A 155 -10.95 -3.01 4.01
CA PHE A 155 -9.52 -2.95 4.30
C PHE A 155 -9.31 -3.16 5.81
N GLY A 156 -8.59 -4.20 6.20
CA GLY A 156 -8.26 -4.55 7.57
C GLY A 156 -6.76 -4.43 7.84
N ILE A 157 -6.39 -3.81 8.96
CA ILE A 157 -5.00 -3.67 9.39
C ILE A 157 -4.94 -3.59 10.92
N ASN A 158 -3.95 -4.27 11.53
CA ASN A 158 -3.70 -4.23 12.98
C ASN A 158 -4.95 -4.47 13.85
N GLY A 159 -5.84 -5.39 13.44
CA GLY A 159 -7.07 -5.72 14.16
C GLY A 159 -8.21 -4.69 14.05
N GLY A 160 -8.00 -3.60 13.31
CA GLY A 160 -9.02 -2.64 12.93
C GLY A 160 -9.36 -2.73 11.44
N TRP A 161 -10.44 -2.08 11.02
CA TRP A 161 -10.88 -2.10 9.63
C TRP A 161 -11.62 -0.83 9.20
N LEU A 162 -11.62 -0.60 7.88
CA LEU A 162 -12.41 0.38 7.15
C LEU A 162 -13.16 -0.34 6.03
N THR A 163 -14.46 -0.07 5.87
CA THR A 163 -15.23 -0.49 4.70
C THR A 163 -15.47 0.71 3.79
N LEU A 164 -15.31 0.51 2.48
CA LEU A 164 -15.67 1.43 1.41
C LEU A 164 -16.82 0.83 0.61
N GLN A 165 -17.95 1.51 0.57
CA GLN A 165 -19.10 1.12 -0.23
C GLN A 165 -19.44 2.23 -1.24
N PRO A 166 -19.27 1.99 -2.56
CA PRO A 166 -19.73 2.92 -3.58
C PRO A 166 -21.22 3.25 -3.44
N VAL A 167 -21.56 4.54 -3.42
CA VAL A 167 -22.93 5.03 -3.25
C VAL A 167 -23.65 5.07 -4.58
N GLY A 168 -24.79 4.38 -4.66
CA GLY A 168 -25.61 4.32 -5.88
C GLY A 168 -25.05 3.38 -6.95
N ALA A 169 -24.04 2.58 -6.62
CA ALA A 169 -23.52 1.55 -7.52
C ALA A 169 -24.52 0.40 -7.68
N ARG A 170 -24.55 -0.20 -8.87
CA ARG A 170 -25.25 -1.46 -9.09
C ARG A 170 -24.57 -2.57 -8.27
N LYS A 171 -25.33 -3.58 -7.83
CA LYS A 171 -24.79 -4.79 -7.19
C LYS A 171 -24.11 -5.72 -8.20
N ALA A 172 -23.10 -5.20 -8.91
CA ALA A 172 -22.30 -5.95 -9.87
C ALA A 172 -21.45 -6.99 -9.13
N ALA A 173 -21.39 -8.22 -9.66
CA ALA A 173 -20.46 -9.22 -9.18
C ALA A 173 -19.04 -8.88 -9.67
N GLY A 174 -18.04 -9.08 -8.81
CA GLY A 174 -16.65 -8.88 -9.19
C GLY A 174 -16.10 -10.04 -10.02
N ARG A 175 -15.25 -9.72 -10.98
CA ARG A 175 -14.47 -10.66 -11.81
C ARG A 175 -13.02 -10.67 -11.32
N PRO A 176 -12.60 -11.66 -10.53
CA PRO A 176 -11.23 -11.74 -10.05
C PRO A 176 -10.26 -12.21 -11.14
N ASP A 177 -9.04 -11.68 -11.11
CA ASP A 177 -7.85 -12.19 -11.80
C ASP A 177 -6.63 -12.04 -10.87
N ARG A 178 -6.12 -13.15 -10.35
CA ARG A 178 -5.00 -13.17 -9.38
C ARG A 178 -5.24 -12.20 -8.22
N ASN A 179 -4.45 -11.13 -8.09
CA ASN A 179 -4.54 -10.11 -7.05
C ASN A 179 -5.43 -8.90 -7.41
N ASN A 180 -6.14 -8.99 -8.54
CA ASN A 180 -7.01 -7.95 -9.08
C ASN A 180 -8.47 -8.40 -9.10
N ILE A 181 -9.40 -7.45 -9.00
CA ILE A 181 -10.83 -7.69 -9.19
C ILE A 181 -11.50 -6.50 -9.88
N ARG A 182 -12.24 -6.80 -10.95
CA ARG A 182 -12.98 -5.80 -11.74
C ARG A 182 -14.48 -5.94 -11.57
N TYR A 183 -15.17 -4.81 -11.43
CA TYR A 183 -16.61 -4.68 -11.34
C TYR A 183 -17.13 -3.88 -12.51
N ASP A 184 -17.62 -4.57 -13.53
CA ASP A 184 -18.18 -3.95 -14.73
C ASP A 184 -19.52 -3.25 -14.45
N ASN A 185 -19.74 -2.13 -15.13
CA ASN A 185 -21.02 -1.41 -15.12
C ASN A 185 -21.55 -1.12 -13.70
N VAL A 186 -20.67 -0.80 -12.76
CA VAL A 186 -21.08 -0.33 -11.41
C VAL A 186 -21.86 0.97 -11.51
N TYR A 187 -21.52 1.82 -12.49
CA TYR A 187 -22.38 2.87 -13.03
C TYR A 187 -22.45 2.73 -14.56
N ASP A 188 -23.33 3.50 -15.22
CA ASP A 188 -23.42 3.47 -16.68
C ASP A 188 -22.07 3.83 -17.32
N SER A 189 -21.50 2.88 -18.08
CA SER A 189 -20.16 3.00 -18.70
C SER A 189 -19.02 3.38 -17.74
N VAL A 190 -19.14 2.94 -16.49
CA VAL A 190 -18.07 3.04 -15.50
C VAL A 190 -17.84 1.66 -14.89
N TYR A 191 -16.59 1.21 -14.88
CA TYR A 191 -16.16 0.06 -14.09
C TYR A 191 -15.25 0.51 -12.94
N ILE A 192 -15.21 -0.29 -11.88
CA ILE A 192 -14.24 -0.13 -10.79
C ILE A 192 -13.37 -1.36 -10.74
N GLU A 193 -12.07 -1.17 -10.68
CA GLU A 193 -11.08 -2.23 -10.54
C GLU A 193 -10.26 -2.00 -9.27
N TYR A 194 -9.93 -3.07 -8.56
CA TYR A 194 -9.06 -3.02 -7.42
C TYR A 194 -7.87 -3.96 -7.61
N THR A 195 -6.67 -3.50 -7.25
CA THR A 195 -5.44 -4.31 -7.26
C THR A 195 -4.80 -4.31 -5.89
N VAL A 196 -4.62 -5.50 -5.30
CA VAL A 196 -3.92 -5.66 -4.02
C VAL A 196 -2.41 -5.78 -4.28
N LEU A 197 -1.65 -4.78 -3.86
CA LEU A 197 -0.19 -4.71 -3.98
C LEU A 197 0.48 -4.97 -2.62
N GLY A 198 1.81 -5.06 -2.57
CA GLY A 198 2.53 -5.47 -1.37
C GLY A 198 2.30 -4.56 -0.15
N ASN A 199 2.11 -3.25 -0.34
CA ASN A 199 1.88 -2.26 0.73
C ASN A 199 0.63 -1.40 0.52
N ARG A 200 -0.21 -1.75 -0.46
CA ARG A 200 -1.33 -0.89 -0.86
C ARG A 200 -2.49 -1.63 -1.49
N LEU A 201 -3.67 -1.06 -1.34
CA LEU A 201 -4.81 -1.33 -2.21
C LEU A 201 -4.89 -0.21 -3.24
N LYS A 202 -4.82 -0.54 -4.52
CA LYS A 202 -5.13 0.36 -5.62
C LYS A 202 -6.58 0.17 -6.05
N GLU A 203 -7.27 1.25 -6.32
CA GLU A 203 -8.60 1.35 -6.93
C GLU A 203 -8.43 2.12 -8.24
N ASP A 204 -9.17 1.73 -9.27
CA ASP A 204 -9.29 2.38 -10.58
C ASP A 204 -10.78 2.41 -10.96
N ILE A 205 -11.46 3.54 -10.78
CA ILE A 205 -12.76 3.91 -11.36
C ILE A 205 -12.58 4.42 -12.80
N VAL A 206 -12.88 3.60 -13.79
CA VAL A 206 -12.64 3.92 -15.20
C VAL A 206 -13.95 4.27 -15.91
N LEU A 207 -14.04 5.47 -16.50
CA LEU A 207 -15.09 5.84 -17.44
C LEU A 207 -14.68 5.38 -18.84
N GLU A 208 -15.47 4.49 -19.45
CA GLU A 208 -15.19 3.91 -20.76
C GLU A 208 -15.50 4.88 -21.91
N ARG A 209 -16.34 5.89 -21.63
CA ARG A 209 -16.72 6.99 -22.52
C ARG A 209 -17.04 8.23 -21.69
N PRO A 210 -17.17 9.41 -22.30
CA PRO A 210 -17.71 10.57 -21.60
C PRO A 210 -19.07 10.25 -20.95
N VAL A 211 -19.19 10.57 -19.66
CA VAL A 211 -20.42 10.42 -18.87
C VAL A 211 -20.68 11.70 -18.09
N ASP A 212 -21.95 11.98 -17.77
CA ASP A 212 -22.33 13.17 -17.00
C ASP A 212 -21.91 13.07 -15.52
N ARG A 213 -21.59 11.87 -15.04
CA ARG A 213 -21.12 11.64 -13.67
C ARG A 213 -19.68 12.10 -13.52
N ASN A 214 -19.50 13.12 -12.69
CA ASN A 214 -18.20 13.63 -12.26
C ASN A 214 -17.99 13.55 -10.74
N ILE A 215 -18.91 12.89 -10.01
CA ILE A 215 -18.83 12.68 -8.56
C ILE A 215 -18.96 11.19 -8.25
N PHE A 216 -18.00 10.67 -7.50
CA PHE A 216 -17.97 9.33 -6.94
C PHE A 216 -17.94 9.43 -5.42
N SER A 217 -18.95 8.87 -4.76
CA SER A 217 -19.11 8.95 -3.32
C SER A 217 -19.07 7.56 -2.72
N PHE A 218 -18.49 7.46 -1.52
CA PHE A 218 -18.34 6.21 -0.80
C PHE A 218 -18.89 6.36 0.62
N GLU A 219 -19.71 5.41 1.04
CA GLU A 219 -20.05 5.25 2.45
C GLU A 219 -18.87 4.57 3.14
N LEU A 220 -18.36 5.20 4.20
CA LEU A 220 -17.24 4.71 4.99
C LEU A 220 -17.72 4.23 6.36
N LYS A 221 -17.27 3.05 6.77
CA LYS A 221 -17.50 2.52 8.13
C LYS A 221 -16.20 2.03 8.71
N THR A 222 -15.94 2.30 9.98
CA THR A 222 -14.73 1.82 10.65
C THR A 222 -15.08 0.94 11.84
N GLY A 223 -14.16 0.04 12.18
CA GLY A 223 -14.15 -0.70 13.44
C GLY A 223 -12.74 -0.69 14.01
N ASN A 224 -12.60 -0.28 15.28
CA ASN A 224 -11.31 -0.10 15.97
C ASN A 224 -10.30 0.81 15.24
N LEU A 225 -10.74 1.62 14.28
CA LEU A 225 -9.96 2.67 13.63
C LEU A 225 -10.77 3.96 13.60
N GLN A 226 -10.06 5.09 13.58
CA GLN A 226 -10.64 6.42 13.35
C GLN A 226 -10.13 6.97 12.03
N LEU A 227 -11.03 7.53 11.23
CA LEU A 227 -10.68 8.29 10.04
C LEU A 227 -10.50 9.76 10.43
N LYS A 228 -9.35 10.35 10.09
CA LYS A 228 -9.04 11.76 10.34
C LYS A 228 -8.54 12.41 9.06
N GLU A 229 -8.89 13.66 8.85
CA GLU A 229 -8.27 14.47 7.80
C GLU A 229 -7.08 15.22 8.38
N THR A 230 -5.93 15.11 7.72
CA THR A 230 -4.69 15.79 8.09
C THR A 230 -4.09 16.40 6.83
N SER A 231 -3.87 17.71 6.78
CA SER A 231 -3.17 18.38 5.66
C SER A 231 -3.68 17.99 4.25
N GLY A 232 -5.01 17.91 4.09
CA GLY A 232 -5.66 17.60 2.81
C GLY A 232 -5.53 16.14 2.35
N HIS A 233 -5.29 15.20 3.26
CA HIS A 233 -5.43 13.77 3.01
C HIS A 233 -6.03 13.06 4.23
N PHE A 234 -6.61 11.87 4.02
CA PHE A 234 -7.20 11.10 5.10
C PHE A 234 -6.22 10.08 5.66
N VAL A 235 -6.19 9.94 6.98
CA VAL A 235 -5.41 8.94 7.71
C VAL A 235 -6.33 8.07 8.57
N LEU A 236 -5.94 6.81 8.73
CA LEU A 236 -6.55 5.87 9.67
C LEU A 236 -5.64 5.76 10.89
N THR A 237 -6.19 6.06 12.08
CA THR A 237 -5.47 5.92 13.35
C THR A 237 -6.08 4.82 14.21
N ASN A 238 -5.24 4.07 14.93
CA ASN A 238 -5.68 3.13 15.96
C ASN A 238 -6.17 3.89 17.23
N PRO A 239 -6.73 3.19 18.23
CA PRO A 239 -7.19 3.82 19.47
C PRO A 239 -6.09 4.52 20.28
N GLN A 240 -4.82 4.14 20.08
CA GLN A 240 -3.64 4.77 20.69
C GLN A 240 -3.25 6.08 19.98
N GLY A 241 -3.89 6.40 18.85
CA GLY A 241 -3.62 7.60 18.05
C GLY A 241 -2.51 7.43 17.01
N GLU A 242 -1.97 6.22 16.85
CA GLU A 242 -0.93 5.93 15.86
C GLU A 242 -1.56 5.78 14.47
N THR A 243 -0.95 6.41 13.46
CA THR A 243 -1.35 6.24 12.06
C THR A 243 -0.94 4.87 11.55
N VAL A 244 -1.92 4.09 11.08
CA VAL A 244 -1.70 2.73 10.54
C VAL A 244 -1.85 2.66 9.02
N ALA A 245 -2.63 3.55 8.41
CA ALA A 245 -2.80 3.63 6.97
C ALA A 245 -3.24 5.05 6.56
N TYR A 246 -3.16 5.36 5.27
CA TYR A 246 -3.62 6.64 4.73
C TYR A 246 -4.14 6.49 3.30
N PHE A 247 -4.96 7.46 2.91
CA PHE A 247 -5.41 7.66 1.55
C PHE A 247 -4.40 8.55 0.84
N VAL A 248 -3.90 8.09 -0.31
CA VAL A 248 -3.15 8.96 -1.21
C VAL A 248 -4.12 9.94 -1.85
N LYS A 249 -3.66 11.16 -2.12
CA LYS A 249 -4.43 12.13 -2.90
C LYS A 249 -4.82 11.52 -4.25
N PRO A 250 -6.11 11.61 -4.63
CA PRO A 250 -6.53 11.11 -5.92
C PRO A 250 -5.89 11.92 -7.04
N PHE A 251 -5.68 11.25 -8.17
CA PHE A 251 -5.30 11.90 -9.41
C PHE A 251 -6.12 11.28 -10.55
N MET A 252 -6.09 11.96 -11.68
CA MET A 252 -6.87 11.60 -12.85
C MET A 252 -5.99 11.69 -14.09
N VAL A 253 -6.18 10.74 -14.99
CA VAL A 253 -5.43 10.67 -16.26
C VAL A 253 -6.43 10.68 -17.41
N ASP A 254 -6.22 11.55 -18.40
CA ASP A 254 -7.05 11.57 -19.61
C ASP A 254 -6.55 10.58 -20.67
N ALA A 255 -7.31 10.42 -21.76
CA ALA A 255 -6.93 9.54 -22.87
C ALA A 255 -5.67 9.99 -23.63
N GLN A 256 -5.16 11.20 -23.40
CA GLN A 256 -3.89 11.71 -23.93
C GLN A 256 -2.73 11.53 -22.93
N GLY A 257 -3.00 11.03 -21.72
CA GLY A 257 -2.01 10.81 -20.67
C GLY A 257 -1.76 12.05 -19.79
N HIS A 258 -2.55 13.12 -19.89
CA HIS A 258 -2.39 14.26 -18.99
C HIS A 258 -2.84 13.91 -17.58
N VAL A 259 -2.03 14.28 -16.59
CA VAL A 259 -2.28 14.01 -15.17
C VAL A 259 -2.75 15.28 -14.48
N LYS A 260 -3.83 15.17 -13.69
CA LYS A 260 -4.26 16.20 -12.74
C LYS A 260 -4.33 15.59 -11.33
N VAL A 261 -3.68 16.25 -10.37
CA VAL A 261 -3.73 15.90 -8.93
C VAL A 261 -4.67 16.87 -8.23
N GLU A 262 -5.51 16.37 -7.32
CA GLU A 262 -6.38 17.20 -6.45
C GLU A 262 -5.76 17.52 -5.08
#